data_AF-A0A317GLM6-F1
#
_entry.id   AF-A0A317GLM6-F1
#
_cell.length_a   1.000
_cell.length_b   1.000
_cell.length_c   1.000
_cell.angle_alpha   90.00
_cell.angle_beta   90.00
_cell.angle_gamma   90.00
#
_symmetry.space_group_name_H-M   'P 1'
#
loop_
_entity.id
_entity.type
_entity.pdbx_description
1 polymer ?
#
loop_
_entity_poly.entity_id
_entity_poly.type
_entity_poly.pdbx_seq_one_letter_code
_entity_poly.pdbx_strand_id
1 'polypeptide(L)'
;MPLKYKKPNYNETLSNIVNGLEEKVSGRAASVLRQPIRNLQTTIQVLDNDGSIIDTITGKTTGGTINYDATSLIRRTGTLKMVVDPSYMPNNKSVFWFDKKFRVYQGVVDLSRFPREAVNFLLGTFWVNESSLRFDKTTREISVTLADKMTLWDGQGLENKLKIKRGTPMSDAIRGIMELVGETDFGYMYTSNGEEILQYDYEKEPGTSINDIIEDFRDMYMDFICGYNSLGQFEYRKLPIQKEEEIPKPKWEFDATSQDRADLTLSFQESYDLKNVKNRFVVIGSTSTKTGYTPKGSVKITDTNSEFNIDAIGTRTKVIQNSDLTNDLQCVSQARYEMWKAAHFQEKVSIDVAPVYFLQPNDVILVTNPVTKKVYQYMIDTIQIDLDVDGIMSIDAHKMYFVKPDYGEADMPIVAAIKNGINKLGWLSLPEERIKDAYGISADGKNYLSIRFVVDEEGGWQAETTAYNTSRNQTLEIDLRDFEKLNLKDENGDVGRSKGDYADRVLGHEMFHAVCNDFYGAV
;
A
#
# COMPACT_ATOMS: atom_id res chain seq x y z
N MET A 1 1.99 19.81 49.35
CA MET A 1 2.98 20.35 48.39
C MET A 1 3.03 19.39 47.21
N PRO A 2 2.95 19.83 45.95
CA PRO A 2 3.17 18.93 44.82
C PRO A 2 4.57 18.33 44.97
N LEU A 3 4.65 17.00 44.99
CA LEU A 3 5.92 16.29 45.05
C LEU A 3 6.72 16.67 43.80
N LYS A 4 7.90 17.25 44.00
CA LYS A 4 8.81 17.56 42.90
C LYS A 4 9.20 16.23 42.24
N TYR A 5 8.89 16.06 40.95
CA TYR A 5 9.39 14.93 40.18
C TYR A 5 10.92 14.88 40.35
N LYS A 6 11.41 13.73 40.81
CA LYS A 6 12.84 13.43 40.88
C LYS A 6 13.10 12.41 39.79
N LYS A 7 13.90 12.81 38.80
CA LYS A 7 14.41 11.90 37.76
C LYS A 7 14.94 10.63 38.43
N PRO A 8 14.38 9.44 38.14
CA PRO A 8 14.89 8.21 38.69
C PRO A 8 16.32 7.95 38.20
N ASN A 9 17.15 7.32 39.04
CA ASN A 9 18.55 6.99 38.71
C ASN A 9 18.68 5.84 37.68
N TYR A 10 17.57 5.40 37.11
CA TYR A 10 17.47 4.32 36.13
C TYR A 10 16.86 4.89 34.84
N ASN A 11 17.61 5.75 34.16
CA ASN A 11 17.35 6.07 32.77
C ASN A 11 17.78 4.86 31.92
N GLU A 12 17.00 3.78 31.96
CA GLU A 12 17.32 2.56 31.23
C GLU A 12 17.05 2.78 29.74
N THR A 13 18.11 2.71 28.94
CA THR A 13 17.98 2.35 27.54
C THR A 13 17.31 0.98 27.46
N LEU A 14 16.13 0.91 26.84
CA LEU A 14 15.44 -0.35 26.60
C LEU A 14 16.30 -1.25 25.70
N SER A 15 16.40 -2.53 26.05
CA SER A 15 17.08 -3.55 25.24
C SER A 15 16.10 -4.23 24.27
N ASN A 16 16.64 -4.98 23.30
CA ASN A 16 15.86 -5.84 22.40
C ASN A 16 14.70 -5.11 21.69
N ILE A 17 14.94 -3.88 21.21
CA ILE A 17 13.92 -3.07 20.55
C ILE A 17 13.66 -3.57 19.12
N VAL A 18 12.39 -3.67 18.76
CA VAL A 18 11.89 -3.85 17.39
C VAL A 18 11.07 -2.63 17.05
N ASN A 19 11.41 -1.92 15.97
CA ASN A 19 10.79 -0.63 15.65
C ASN A 19 9.65 -0.71 14.62
N GLY A 20 9.48 -1.86 13.96
CA GLY A 20 8.45 -2.09 12.95
C GLY A 20 8.84 -1.62 11.54
N LEU A 21 9.98 -0.94 11.40
CA LEU A 21 10.52 -0.47 10.11
C LEU A 21 11.38 -1.54 9.43
N GLU A 22 11.65 -2.66 10.11
CA GLU A 22 12.42 -3.76 9.56
C GLU A 22 11.62 -4.50 8.46
N GLU A 23 12.29 -4.86 7.37
CA GLU A 23 11.71 -5.73 6.33
C GLU A 23 11.42 -7.13 6.89
N LYS A 24 12.31 -7.62 7.77
CA LYS A 24 12.18 -8.91 8.44
C LYS A 24 12.56 -8.80 9.91
N VAL A 25 11.69 -9.30 10.78
CA VAL A 25 11.97 -9.39 12.22
C VAL A 25 12.95 -10.51 12.55
N SER A 26 13.71 -10.32 13.62
CA SER A 26 14.62 -11.37 14.11
C SER A 26 13.87 -12.64 14.51
N GLY A 27 14.51 -13.81 14.41
CA GLY A 27 13.90 -15.08 14.82
C GLY A 27 13.44 -15.09 16.28
N ARG A 28 14.15 -14.36 17.17
CA ARG A 28 13.73 -14.17 18.56
C ARG A 28 12.43 -13.36 18.65
N ALA A 29 12.34 -12.24 17.94
CA ALA A 29 11.14 -11.39 17.93
C ALA A 29 9.93 -12.13 17.37
N ALA A 30 10.09 -12.88 16.27
CA ALA A 30 9.03 -13.72 15.74
C ALA A 30 8.60 -14.82 16.73
N SER A 31 9.56 -15.45 17.42
CA SER A 31 9.29 -16.51 18.39
C SER A 31 8.51 -16.02 19.61
N VAL A 32 8.82 -14.84 20.16
CA VAL A 32 8.09 -14.33 21.34
C VAL A 32 6.63 -14.01 21.02
N LEU A 33 6.35 -13.56 19.79
CA LEU A 33 4.98 -13.32 19.32
C LEU A 33 4.21 -14.64 19.18
N ARG A 34 4.85 -15.75 18.82
CA ARG A 34 4.18 -17.06 18.73
C ARG A 34 4.11 -17.83 20.06
N GLN A 35 4.51 -17.22 21.17
CA GLN A 35 4.41 -17.88 22.48
C GLN A 35 2.93 -18.08 22.87
N PRO A 36 2.55 -19.29 23.35
CA PRO A 36 1.18 -19.55 23.81
C PRO A 36 0.77 -18.71 25.02
N ILE A 37 1.75 -18.34 25.86
CA ILE A 37 1.56 -17.45 27.01
C ILE A 37 2.46 -16.23 26.79
N ARG A 38 1.85 -15.05 26.76
CA ARG A 38 2.56 -13.78 26.58
C ARG A 38 2.50 -12.98 27.87
N ASN A 39 3.64 -12.81 28.52
CA ASN A 39 3.76 -11.86 29.63
C ASN A 39 4.03 -10.48 29.02
N LEU A 40 3.04 -9.61 29.11
CA LEU A 40 3.04 -8.30 28.49
C LEU A 40 3.55 -7.22 29.46
N GLN A 41 4.36 -6.30 28.95
CA GLN A 41 4.89 -5.16 29.70
C GLN A 41 4.81 -3.89 28.85
N THR A 42 3.82 -3.03 29.12
CA THR A 42 3.78 -1.71 28.50
C THR A 42 4.81 -0.80 29.16
N THR A 43 5.65 -0.19 28.34
CA THR A 43 6.67 0.77 28.79
C THR A 43 6.54 2.07 28.03
N ILE A 44 6.62 3.19 28.74
CA ILE A 44 6.57 4.54 28.18
C ILE A 44 7.90 5.22 28.48
N GLN A 45 8.65 5.55 27.44
CA GLN A 45 9.78 6.46 27.58
C GLN A 45 9.29 7.90 27.38
N VAL A 46 9.47 8.72 28.39
CA VAL A 46 9.19 10.16 28.32
C VAL A 46 10.45 10.85 27.83
N LEU A 47 10.33 11.53 26.69
CA LEU A 47 11.42 12.23 26.04
C LEU A 47 11.22 13.74 26.14
N ASP A 48 12.34 14.45 26.21
CA ASP A 48 12.36 15.89 26.05
C ASP A 48 12.35 16.29 24.58
N ASN A 49 12.25 17.59 24.30
CA ASN A 49 12.23 18.11 22.94
C ASN A 49 13.49 17.74 22.12
N ASP A 50 14.65 17.66 22.78
CA ASP A 50 15.92 17.25 22.16
C ASP A 50 16.05 15.72 21.95
N GLY A 51 15.04 14.94 22.35
CA GLY A 51 15.02 13.48 22.24
C GLY A 51 15.69 12.75 23.39
N SER A 52 16.23 13.47 24.39
CA SER A 52 16.81 12.85 25.58
C SER A 52 15.75 12.21 26.47
N ILE A 53 16.07 11.07 27.08
CA ILE A 53 15.16 10.35 27.97
C ILE A 53 15.10 11.07 29.32
N ILE A 54 13.90 11.45 29.74
CA ILE A 54 13.60 12.06 31.04
C ILE A 54 13.19 10.99 32.06
N ASP A 55 12.38 10.02 31.61
CA ASP A 55 11.86 8.94 32.44
C ASP A 55 11.55 7.69 31.61
N THR A 56 11.52 6.53 32.26
CA THR A 56 11.02 5.27 31.72
C THR A 56 9.99 4.68 32.68
N ILE A 57 8.73 4.72 32.30
CA ILE A 57 7.59 4.27 33.10
C ILE A 57 7.20 2.86 32.66
N THR A 58 7.34 1.87 33.54
CA THR A 58 6.96 0.47 33.26
C THR A 58 6.00 -0.05 34.32
N GLY A 59 5.00 -0.84 33.91
CA GLY A 59 4.10 -1.55 34.83
C GLY A 59 3.06 -0.68 35.53
N LYS A 60 2.84 0.54 35.04
CA LYS A 60 1.82 1.48 35.54
C LYS A 60 0.61 1.59 34.63
N THR A 61 0.76 1.23 33.35
CA THR A 61 -0.33 1.21 32.37
C THR A 61 -1.32 0.09 32.73
N THR A 62 -2.60 0.45 32.83
CA THR A 62 -3.70 -0.48 33.11
C THR A 62 -4.48 -0.85 31.86
N GLY A 63 -4.31 -0.10 30.79
CA GLY A 63 -5.04 -0.30 29.55
C GLY A 63 -4.84 0.84 28.56
N GLY A 64 -5.61 0.79 27.47
CA GLY A 64 -5.56 1.80 26.42
C GLY A 64 -5.69 1.19 25.04
N THR A 65 -5.59 2.05 24.04
CA THR A 65 -5.67 1.67 22.64
C THR A 65 -4.60 2.37 21.84
N ILE A 66 -4.05 1.70 20.84
CA ILE A 66 -3.20 2.31 19.83
C ILE A 66 -3.81 2.00 18.47
N ASN A 67 -4.03 3.04 17.66
CA ASN A 67 -4.61 2.93 16.33
C ASN A 67 -3.62 3.41 15.29
N TYR A 68 -3.51 2.66 14.20
CA TYR A 68 -2.80 3.03 13.00
C TYR A 68 -3.78 3.14 11.83
N ASP A 69 -3.65 4.20 11.03
CA ASP A 69 -4.47 4.43 9.84
C ASP A 69 -3.58 4.88 8.68
N ALA A 70 -3.49 4.04 7.63
CA ALA A 70 -2.71 4.32 6.43
C ALA A 70 -3.26 5.49 5.61
N THR A 71 -4.54 5.81 5.76
CA THR A 71 -5.29 6.76 4.93
C THR A 71 -5.31 8.18 5.52
N SER A 72 -4.97 8.30 6.80
CA SER A 72 -4.91 9.58 7.52
C SER A 72 -3.51 10.21 7.46
N LEU A 73 -3.44 11.55 7.46
CA LEU A 73 -2.19 12.27 7.69
C LEU A 73 -1.66 12.06 9.12
N ILE A 74 -2.57 12.07 10.10
CA ILE A 74 -2.29 11.67 11.48
C ILE A 74 -2.46 10.16 11.54
N ARG A 75 -1.36 9.44 11.31
CA ARG A 75 -1.36 7.98 11.10
C ARG A 75 -1.46 7.21 12.39
N ARG A 76 -0.91 7.70 13.50
CA ARG A 76 -0.95 7.02 14.79
C ARG A 76 -1.69 7.84 15.82
N THR A 77 -2.69 7.24 16.43
CA THR A 77 -3.43 7.82 17.55
C THR A 77 -3.60 6.79 18.65
N GLY A 78 -4.08 7.19 19.82
CA GLY A 78 -4.36 6.23 20.86
C GLY A 78 -4.80 6.85 22.17
N THR A 79 -5.02 5.98 23.14
CA THR A 79 -5.27 6.33 24.52
C THR A 79 -4.38 5.48 25.42
N LEU A 80 -3.85 6.07 26.49
CA LEU A 80 -3.18 5.34 27.56
C LEU A 80 -3.91 5.58 28.87
N LYS A 81 -4.18 4.50 29.60
CA LYS A 81 -4.70 4.54 30.96
C LYS A 81 -3.64 4.01 31.91
N MET A 82 -3.41 4.72 33.00
CA MET A 82 -2.41 4.32 34.00
C MET A 82 -2.92 4.53 35.41
N VAL A 83 -2.43 3.74 36.35
CA VAL A 83 -2.64 3.98 37.78
C VAL A 83 -2.07 5.34 38.15
N VAL A 84 -2.84 6.11 38.91
CA VAL A 84 -2.41 7.41 39.43
C VAL A 84 -1.20 7.28 40.32
N ASP A 85 -0.12 7.92 39.90
CA ASP A 85 1.04 8.20 40.71
C ASP A 85 1.10 9.72 40.99
N PRO A 86 1.13 10.17 42.26
CA PRO A 86 1.23 11.60 42.57
C PRO A 86 2.42 12.31 41.92
N SER A 87 3.49 11.58 41.59
CA SER A 87 4.67 12.12 40.89
C SER A 87 4.42 12.45 39.42
N TYR A 88 3.39 11.85 38.83
CA TYR A 88 2.98 11.99 37.43
C TYR A 88 1.83 12.98 37.25
N MET A 89 1.28 13.52 38.34
CA MET A 89 0.23 14.53 38.27
C MET A 89 0.69 15.76 37.47
N PRO A 90 -0.09 16.23 36.49
CA PRO A 90 0.31 17.33 35.63
C PRO A 90 0.65 18.59 36.41
N ASN A 91 1.89 19.04 36.25
CA ASN A 91 2.41 20.31 36.73
C ASN A 91 3.68 20.66 35.93
N ASN A 92 4.15 21.89 35.99
CA ASN A 92 5.31 22.39 35.23
C ASN A 92 6.66 21.71 35.52
N LYS A 93 6.69 20.71 36.40
CA LYS A 93 7.85 19.87 36.70
C LYS A 93 7.54 18.39 36.52
N SER A 94 6.32 18.03 36.11
CA SER A 94 5.89 16.65 35.86
C SER A 94 6.37 16.17 34.50
N VAL A 95 6.50 14.86 34.35
CA VAL A 95 6.72 14.18 33.07
C VAL A 95 5.46 14.17 32.20
N PHE A 96 4.29 14.37 32.80
CA PHE A 96 3.03 14.65 32.09
C PHE A 96 2.79 16.15 32.07
N TRP A 97 3.52 16.84 31.21
CA TRP A 97 3.43 18.29 31.02
C TRP A 97 3.51 18.65 29.53
N PHE A 98 3.09 19.86 29.18
CA PHE A 98 3.22 20.39 27.83
C PHE A 98 4.68 20.30 27.38
N ASP A 99 4.93 19.97 26.10
CA ASP A 99 6.25 19.80 25.46
C ASP A 99 6.93 18.42 25.54
N LYS A 100 6.28 17.40 26.11
CA LYS A 100 6.85 16.05 26.25
C LYS A 100 6.41 15.10 25.15
N LYS A 101 7.32 14.21 24.74
CA LYS A 101 7.08 13.18 23.72
C LYS A 101 7.12 11.80 24.37
N PHE A 102 6.19 10.92 24.01
CA PHE A 102 6.11 9.57 24.55
C PHE A 102 6.48 8.54 23.49
N ARG A 103 7.50 7.74 23.75
CA ARG A 103 7.70 6.47 23.02
C ARG A 103 7.04 5.36 23.79
N VAL A 104 6.05 4.73 23.16
CA VAL A 104 5.26 3.66 23.77
C VAL A 104 5.74 2.32 23.20
N TYR A 105 6.08 1.40 24.10
CA TYR A 105 6.52 0.06 23.77
C TYR A 105 5.58 -0.97 24.37
N GLN A 106 5.35 -2.05 23.63
CA GLN A 106 4.79 -3.28 24.16
C GLN A 106 5.87 -4.34 24.24
N GLY A 107 6.28 -4.67 25.46
CA GLY A 107 7.23 -5.73 25.74
C GLY A 107 6.54 -7.09 25.79
N VAL A 108 7.13 -8.09 25.11
CA VAL A 108 6.77 -9.50 25.29
C VAL A 108 7.95 -10.21 25.91
N VAL A 109 7.78 -10.74 27.13
CA VAL A 109 8.85 -11.46 27.83
C VAL A 109 9.14 -12.78 27.11
N ASP A 110 10.40 -12.98 26.74
CA ASP A 110 10.90 -14.23 26.18
C ASP A 110 10.94 -15.30 27.26
N LEU A 111 9.96 -16.22 27.23
CA LEU A 111 9.84 -17.30 28.21
C LEU A 111 10.75 -18.48 27.87
N SER A 112 11.35 -18.49 26.68
CA SER A 112 12.20 -19.59 26.18
C SER A 112 13.66 -19.49 26.64
N ARG A 113 14.09 -18.31 27.15
CA ARG A 113 15.48 -18.03 27.53
C ARG A 113 15.63 -17.59 28.98
N PHE A 114 16.83 -17.78 29.52
CA PHE A 114 17.25 -17.24 30.81
C PHE A 114 18.51 -16.35 30.62
N PRO A 115 18.55 -15.11 31.12
CA PRO A 115 17.48 -14.42 31.86
C PRO A 115 16.25 -14.12 30.98
N ARG A 116 15.08 -14.07 31.61
CA ARG A 116 13.81 -13.76 30.94
C ARG A 116 13.73 -12.25 30.68
N GLU A 117 14.11 -11.86 29.48
CA GLU A 117 14.08 -10.46 29.05
C GLU A 117 12.93 -10.21 28.07
N ALA A 118 12.38 -9.00 28.11
CA ALA A 118 11.42 -8.55 27.11
C ALA A 118 12.09 -8.27 25.76
N VAL A 119 11.38 -8.61 24.69
CA VAL A 119 11.56 -8.00 23.37
C VAL A 119 10.55 -6.85 23.28
N ASN A 120 11.04 -5.64 23.05
CA ASN A 120 10.25 -4.42 23.15
C ASN A 120 9.84 -3.92 21.76
N PHE A 121 8.56 -4.05 21.43
CA PHE A 121 8.02 -3.58 20.16
C PHE A 121 7.57 -2.13 20.31
N LEU A 122 8.15 -1.23 19.51
CA LEU A 122 7.76 0.18 19.48
C LEU A 122 6.41 0.32 18.78
N LEU A 123 5.41 0.80 19.51
CA LEU A 123 4.09 1.09 18.96
C LEU A 123 4.04 2.47 18.30
N GLY A 124 4.86 3.40 18.78
CA GLY A 124 4.99 4.71 18.17
C GLY A 124 5.63 5.75 19.07
N THR A 125 5.92 6.90 18.47
CA THR A 125 6.36 8.12 19.13
C THR A 125 5.23 9.15 19.01
N PHE A 126 4.73 9.60 20.16
CA PHE A 126 3.52 10.39 20.27
C PHE A 126 3.79 11.73 20.95
N TRP A 127 3.05 12.74 20.54
CA TRP A 127 2.99 14.05 21.17
C TRP A 127 1.71 14.10 22.01
N VAL A 128 1.88 14.45 23.28
CA VAL A 128 0.77 14.47 24.24
C VAL A 128 -0.07 15.71 23.99
N ASN A 129 -1.33 15.53 23.62
CA ASN A 129 -2.26 16.66 23.52
C ASN A 129 -2.75 17.03 24.93
N GLU A 130 -2.31 18.18 25.42
CA GLU A 130 -2.58 18.68 26.78
C GLU A 130 -4.06 18.80 27.13
N SER A 131 -4.92 19.02 26.13
CA SER A 131 -6.37 19.13 26.34
C SER A 131 -7.06 17.80 26.70
N SER A 132 -6.32 16.68 26.60
CA SER A 132 -6.86 15.32 26.77
C SER A 132 -6.48 14.63 28.08
N LEU A 133 -5.63 15.23 28.90
CA LEU A 133 -5.18 14.62 30.15
C LEU A 133 -6.31 14.64 31.18
N ARG A 134 -6.79 13.46 31.56
CA ARG A 134 -7.90 13.29 32.51
C ARG A 134 -7.45 12.50 33.72
N PHE A 135 -7.82 13.00 34.90
CA PHE A 135 -7.67 12.28 36.16
C PHE A 135 -9.06 11.92 36.68
N ASP A 136 -9.27 10.63 36.94
CA ASP A 136 -10.45 10.15 37.63
C ASP A 136 -10.11 9.76 39.07
N LYS A 137 -10.72 10.45 40.03
CA LYS A 137 -10.51 10.21 41.47
C LYS A 137 -11.15 8.91 41.95
N THR A 138 -12.22 8.47 41.29
CA THR A 138 -13.00 7.28 41.62
C THR A 138 -12.22 6.04 41.21
N THR A 139 -11.74 5.98 39.96
CA THR A 139 -10.95 4.84 39.46
C THR A 139 -9.47 4.94 39.81
N ARG A 140 -9.00 6.13 40.23
CA ARG A 140 -7.57 6.45 40.46
C ARG A 140 -6.74 6.20 39.21
N GLU A 141 -7.23 6.67 38.07
CA GLU A 141 -6.56 6.55 36.77
C GLU A 141 -6.23 7.91 36.16
N ILE A 142 -5.09 7.94 35.47
CA ILE A 142 -4.69 9.01 34.54
C ILE A 142 -4.93 8.47 33.14
N SER A 143 -5.70 9.20 32.32
CA SER A 143 -5.90 8.91 30.90
C SER A 143 -5.28 10.00 30.03
N VAL A 144 -4.58 9.59 28.98
CA VAL A 144 -3.88 10.47 28.03
C VAL A 144 -4.29 10.09 26.61
N THR A 145 -4.65 11.07 25.77
CA THR A 145 -4.78 10.84 24.32
C THR A 145 -3.44 11.08 23.64
N LEU A 146 -3.12 10.18 22.74
CA LEU A 146 -1.90 10.16 21.95
C LEU A 146 -2.22 10.48 20.49
N ALA A 147 -1.36 11.27 19.86
CA ALA A 147 -1.32 11.47 18.42
C ALA A 147 0.13 11.58 17.97
N ASP A 148 0.43 11.21 16.73
CA ASP A 148 1.76 11.44 16.17
C ASP A 148 2.04 12.93 15.95
N LYS A 149 3.26 13.24 15.48
CA LYS A 149 3.76 14.60 15.34
C LYS A 149 2.95 15.45 14.36
N MET A 150 2.17 14.85 13.44
CA MET A 150 1.37 15.59 12.46
C MET A 150 0.37 16.53 13.15
N THR A 151 -0.12 16.20 14.34
CA THR A 151 -1.05 17.05 15.08
C THR A 151 -0.46 18.40 15.49
N LEU A 152 0.88 18.56 15.52
CA LEU A 152 1.50 19.86 15.82
C LEU A 152 1.20 20.90 14.74
N TRP A 153 0.89 20.44 13.53
CA TRP A 153 0.58 21.28 12.39
C TRP A 153 -0.91 21.62 12.32
N ASP A 154 -1.75 20.99 13.15
CA ASP A 154 -3.17 21.31 13.25
C ASP A 154 -3.36 22.75 13.72
N GLY A 155 -4.06 23.55 12.92
CA GLY A 155 -4.30 24.95 13.20
C GLY A 155 -3.09 25.87 13.01
N GLN A 156 -1.95 25.35 12.53
CA GLN A 156 -0.84 26.18 12.08
C GLN A 156 -1.09 26.66 10.65
N GLY A 157 -0.98 27.97 10.46
CA GLY A 157 -1.03 28.61 9.16
C GLY A 157 0.34 29.15 8.75
N LEU A 158 0.57 29.28 7.45
CA LEU A 158 1.77 29.94 6.91
C LEU A 158 1.97 31.34 7.53
N GLU A 159 3.16 31.62 8.05
CA GLU A 159 3.49 32.97 8.55
C GLU A 159 3.70 33.98 7.42
N ASN A 160 4.25 33.51 6.29
CA ASN A 160 4.60 34.33 5.15
C ASN A 160 4.00 33.74 3.88
N LYS A 161 3.90 34.57 2.84
CA LYS A 161 3.47 34.12 1.52
C LYS A 161 4.43 33.04 1.01
N LEU A 162 3.92 31.87 0.68
CA LEU A 162 4.67 30.78 0.06
C LEU A 162 4.64 30.95 -1.46
N LYS A 163 5.81 30.81 -2.11
CA LYS A 163 5.94 30.78 -3.56
C LYS A 163 6.94 29.70 -3.96
N ILE A 164 6.47 28.71 -4.71
CA ILE A 164 7.32 27.66 -5.29
C ILE A 164 7.08 27.65 -6.79
N LYS A 165 8.16 27.65 -7.57
CA LYS A 165 8.05 27.71 -9.03
C LYS A 165 7.63 26.36 -9.62
N ARG A 166 6.94 26.42 -10.74
CA ARG A 166 6.73 25.26 -11.62
C ARG A 166 8.09 24.59 -11.92
N GLY A 167 8.10 23.26 -11.94
CA GLY A 167 9.27 22.46 -12.27
C GLY A 167 10.10 22.03 -11.06
N THR A 168 9.79 22.50 -9.85
CA THR A 168 10.42 21.99 -8.63
C THR A 168 10.02 20.52 -8.42
N PRO A 169 10.98 19.60 -8.20
CA PRO A 169 10.69 18.20 -7.87
C PRO A 169 9.77 18.07 -6.65
N MET A 170 8.80 17.15 -6.69
CA MET A 170 7.84 17.00 -5.59
C MET A 170 8.49 16.62 -4.26
N SER A 171 9.54 15.78 -4.31
CA SER A 171 10.37 15.44 -3.15
C SER A 171 11.00 16.66 -2.49
N ASP A 172 11.39 17.66 -3.27
CA ASP A 172 12.01 18.89 -2.77
C ASP A 172 10.94 19.84 -2.21
N ALA A 173 9.77 19.90 -2.87
CA ALA A 173 8.64 20.70 -2.41
C ALA A 173 8.12 20.24 -1.04
N ILE A 174 7.89 18.93 -0.88
CA ILE A 174 7.40 18.35 0.38
C ILE A 174 8.46 18.47 1.49
N ARG A 175 9.74 18.26 1.16
CA ARG A 175 10.81 18.46 2.13
C ARG A 175 10.91 19.93 2.56
N GLY A 176 10.84 20.85 1.60
CA GLY A 176 10.96 22.28 1.85
C GLY A 176 9.85 22.83 2.74
N ILE A 177 8.60 22.38 2.58
CA ILE A 177 7.52 22.79 3.49
C ILE A 177 7.72 22.25 4.90
N MET A 178 8.20 21.01 5.04
CA MET A 178 8.49 20.43 6.36
C MET A 178 9.65 21.16 7.04
N GLU A 179 10.74 21.44 6.33
CA GLU A 179 11.86 22.23 6.84
C GLU A 179 11.43 23.67 7.21
N LEU A 180 10.52 24.27 6.44
CA LEU A 180 9.97 25.60 6.72
C LEU A 180 9.21 25.65 8.06
N VAL A 181 8.47 24.59 8.40
CA VAL A 181 7.78 24.48 9.70
C VAL A 181 8.67 23.97 10.82
N GLY A 182 9.98 23.84 10.58
CA GLY A 182 10.98 23.46 11.57
C GLY A 182 11.12 21.95 11.78
N GLU A 183 10.63 21.12 10.85
CA GLU A 183 10.94 19.69 10.85
C GLU A 183 12.41 19.46 10.47
N THR A 184 13.07 18.59 11.24
CA THR A 184 14.48 18.26 11.04
C THR A 184 14.72 16.75 11.04
N ASP A 185 13.73 15.94 11.43
CA ASP A 185 13.86 14.50 11.55
C ASP A 185 13.08 13.80 10.43
N PHE A 186 13.83 13.33 9.43
CA PHE A 186 13.31 12.70 8.24
C PHE A 186 13.70 11.23 8.20
N GLY A 187 12.72 10.36 7.95
CA GLY A 187 12.92 8.95 7.66
C GLY A 187 13.19 8.75 6.16
N TYR A 188 12.51 7.78 5.55
CA TYR A 188 12.61 7.60 4.11
C TYR A 188 11.97 8.77 3.35
N MET A 189 12.76 9.40 2.49
CA MET A 189 12.32 10.45 1.56
C MET A 189 12.55 9.96 0.13
N TYR A 190 11.46 9.71 -0.58
CA TYR A 190 11.50 9.36 -1.99
C TYR A 190 12.13 10.50 -2.81
N THR A 191 12.88 10.14 -3.85
CA THR A 191 13.49 11.09 -4.79
C THR A 191 12.66 11.13 -6.06
N SER A 192 12.05 12.27 -6.36
CA SER A 192 11.24 12.46 -7.56
C SER A 192 12.06 12.27 -8.84
N ASN A 193 11.48 11.62 -9.84
CA ASN A 193 12.04 11.55 -11.18
C ASN A 193 11.80 12.86 -11.97
N GLY A 194 12.29 12.93 -13.22
CA GLY A 194 12.20 14.14 -14.04
C GLY A 194 10.79 14.61 -14.41
N GLU A 195 9.77 13.76 -14.23
CA GLU A 195 8.37 14.06 -14.56
C GLU A 195 7.51 14.35 -13.32
N GLU A 196 7.99 14.02 -12.14
CA GLU A 196 7.33 14.20 -10.83
C GLU A 196 7.66 15.58 -10.25
N ILE A 197 7.18 16.62 -10.94
CA ILE A 197 7.46 18.03 -10.67
C ILE A 197 6.18 18.82 -10.41
N LEU A 198 6.31 19.92 -9.68
CA LEU A 198 5.26 20.93 -9.54
C LEU A 198 4.80 21.44 -10.92
N GLN A 199 3.50 21.34 -11.18
CA GLN A 199 2.94 21.58 -12.52
C GLN A 199 2.61 23.05 -12.81
N TYR A 200 2.56 23.87 -11.77
CA TYR A 200 2.27 25.29 -11.84
C TYR A 200 3.06 26.03 -10.75
N ASP A 201 3.14 27.35 -10.88
CA ASP A 201 3.67 28.18 -9.80
C ASP A 201 2.70 28.09 -8.62
N TYR A 202 3.15 27.49 -7.52
CA TYR A 202 2.36 27.25 -6.34
C TYR A 202 2.51 28.44 -5.39
N GLU A 203 1.42 29.20 -5.21
CA GLU A 203 1.35 30.34 -4.30
C GLU A 203 0.27 30.12 -3.24
N LYS A 204 0.61 30.36 -1.98
CA LYS A 204 -0.36 30.36 -0.87
C LYS A 204 -0.15 31.60 0.00
N GLU A 205 -1.25 32.20 0.42
CA GLU A 205 -1.24 33.40 1.25
C GLU A 205 -0.98 33.04 2.74
N PRO A 206 -0.49 34.00 3.53
CA PRO A 206 -0.36 33.82 4.98
C PRO A 206 -1.66 33.35 5.63
N GLY A 207 -1.56 32.46 6.62
CA GLY A 207 -2.69 31.85 7.31
C GLY A 207 -3.25 30.59 6.65
N THR A 208 -2.78 30.20 5.47
CA THR A 208 -3.13 28.91 4.85
C THR A 208 -2.64 27.75 5.73
N SER A 209 -3.51 26.77 6.01
CA SER A 209 -3.20 25.57 6.80
C SER A 209 -2.02 24.79 6.22
N ILE A 210 -1.07 24.41 7.08
CA ILE A 210 0.09 23.60 6.69
C ILE A 210 -0.34 22.20 6.25
N ASN A 211 -1.34 21.61 6.93
CA ASN A 211 -1.88 20.31 6.55
C ASN A 211 -2.45 20.34 5.12
N ASP A 212 -3.18 21.40 4.76
CA ASP A 212 -3.76 21.55 3.42
C ASP A 212 -2.67 21.60 2.34
N ILE A 213 -1.52 22.21 2.64
CA ILE A 213 -0.36 22.27 1.72
C ILE A 213 0.29 20.89 1.58
N ILE A 214 0.42 20.16 2.70
CA ILE A 214 0.93 18.78 2.70
C ILE A 214 0.01 17.87 1.88
N GLU A 215 -1.32 18.01 2.03
CA GLU A 215 -2.32 17.29 1.24
C GLU A 215 -2.25 17.67 -0.24
N ASP A 216 -2.20 18.96 -0.57
CA ASP A 216 -2.05 19.45 -1.95
C ASP A 216 -0.84 18.81 -2.64
N PHE A 217 0.31 18.74 -1.94
CA PHE A 217 1.53 18.15 -2.48
C PHE A 217 1.47 16.62 -2.58
N ARG A 218 0.92 15.95 -1.57
CA ARG A 218 0.68 14.50 -1.62
C ARG A 218 -0.24 14.15 -2.79
N ASP A 219 -1.35 14.85 -2.93
CA ASP A 219 -2.42 14.52 -3.88
C ASP A 219 -2.14 15.02 -5.30
N MET A 220 -1.11 15.87 -5.49
CA MET A 220 -0.64 16.26 -6.82
C MET A 220 -0.28 15.05 -7.68
N TYR A 221 0.23 13.99 -7.04
CA TYR A 221 0.46 12.69 -7.61
C TYR A 221 -0.10 11.65 -6.64
N MET A 222 -1.27 11.10 -6.97
CA MET A 222 -2.04 10.30 -6.02
C MET A 222 -1.40 8.95 -5.63
N ASP A 223 -0.31 8.55 -6.30
CA ASP A 223 0.50 7.38 -5.95
C ASP A 223 1.53 7.63 -4.83
N PHE A 224 1.46 8.78 -4.16
CA PHE A 224 2.32 9.13 -3.04
C PHE A 224 1.59 9.16 -1.70
N ILE A 225 2.31 8.79 -0.65
CA ILE A 225 1.87 8.86 0.75
C ILE A 225 2.90 9.60 1.58
N CYS A 226 2.44 10.35 2.58
CA CYS A 226 3.30 11.00 3.57
C CYS A 226 2.74 10.89 4.99
N GLY A 227 3.62 11.05 5.98
CA GLY A 227 3.27 11.02 7.40
C GLY A 227 4.45 10.60 8.26
N TYR A 228 4.22 10.48 9.56
CA TYR A 228 5.28 10.10 10.50
C TYR A 228 5.39 8.58 10.66
N ASN A 229 6.61 8.07 10.82
CA ASN A 229 6.88 6.66 11.11
C ASN A 229 6.84 6.36 12.64
N SER A 230 7.06 5.10 13.05
CA SER A 230 7.01 4.69 14.47
C SER A 230 8.03 5.41 15.36
N LEU A 231 9.16 5.85 14.79
CA LEU A 231 10.19 6.63 15.47
C LEU A 231 9.87 8.13 15.57
N GLY A 232 8.82 8.60 14.90
CA GLY A 232 8.44 10.01 14.86
C GLY A 232 9.15 10.83 13.79
N GLN A 233 9.70 10.17 12.76
CA GLN A 233 10.36 10.83 11.63
C GLN A 233 9.40 11.00 10.46
N PHE A 234 9.45 12.14 9.76
CA PHE A 234 8.61 12.38 8.60
C PHE A 234 9.08 11.56 7.40
N GLU A 235 8.15 10.92 6.71
CA GLU A 235 8.44 10.11 5.52
C GLU A 235 7.56 10.52 4.35
N TYR A 236 8.15 10.44 3.15
CA TYR A 236 7.48 10.61 1.87
C TYR A 236 7.81 9.40 0.99
N ARG A 237 6.79 8.65 0.59
CA ARG A 237 6.95 7.37 -0.12
C ARG A 237 6.03 7.32 -1.33
N LYS A 238 6.52 6.69 -2.39
CA LYS A 238 5.69 6.26 -3.52
C LYS A 238 5.14 4.87 -3.21
N LEU A 239 3.85 4.67 -3.41
CA LEU A 239 3.24 3.35 -3.26
C LEU A 239 3.68 2.45 -4.44
N PRO A 240 4.08 1.20 -4.17
CA PRO A 240 4.42 0.24 -5.21
C PRO A 240 3.13 -0.31 -5.84
N ILE A 241 2.55 0.47 -6.75
CA ILE A 241 1.24 0.16 -7.38
C ILE A 241 1.37 -0.26 -8.84
N GLN A 242 2.59 -0.36 -9.38
CA GLN A 242 2.79 -0.42 -10.84
C GLN A 242 3.22 -1.80 -11.34
N LYS A 243 3.90 -2.61 -10.52
CA LYS A 243 4.42 -3.93 -10.94
C LYS A 243 4.46 -4.94 -9.80
N GLU A 244 4.33 -6.23 -10.14
CA GLU A 244 4.45 -7.33 -9.18
C GLU A 244 5.82 -7.34 -8.47
N GLU A 245 6.89 -7.11 -9.23
CA GLU A 245 8.26 -7.00 -8.69
C GLU A 245 8.45 -5.86 -7.68
N GLU A 246 7.56 -4.86 -7.68
CA GLU A 246 7.61 -3.73 -6.75
C GLU A 246 6.82 -4.01 -5.47
N ILE A 247 5.97 -5.04 -5.42
CA ILE A 247 5.16 -5.36 -4.25
C ILE A 247 6.08 -5.81 -3.09
N PRO A 248 5.97 -5.18 -1.89
CA PRO A 248 6.74 -5.59 -0.74
C PRO A 248 6.44 -7.05 -0.37
N LYS A 249 7.48 -7.79 0.01
CA LYS A 249 7.30 -9.17 0.48
C LYS A 249 6.39 -9.19 1.71
N PRO A 250 5.50 -10.20 1.83
CA PRO A 250 4.66 -10.33 3.01
C PRO A 250 5.48 -10.41 4.29
N LYS A 251 5.14 -9.58 5.28
CA LYS A 251 5.83 -9.52 6.58
C LYS A 251 5.36 -10.59 7.56
N TRP A 252 4.11 -11.02 7.42
CA TRP A 252 3.50 -12.03 8.29
C TRP A 252 2.44 -12.84 7.56
N GLU A 253 2.18 -14.04 8.07
CA GLU A 253 1.19 -14.97 7.55
C GLU A 253 0.23 -15.37 8.68
N PHE A 254 -1.06 -15.27 8.39
CA PHE A 254 -2.16 -15.70 9.23
C PHE A 254 -2.83 -16.90 8.57
N ASP A 255 -2.68 -18.07 9.18
CA ASP A 255 -3.23 -19.32 8.65
C ASP A 255 -4.10 -20.02 9.70
N ALA A 256 -5.37 -19.63 9.74
CA ALA A 256 -6.39 -20.23 10.60
C ALA A 256 -6.70 -21.71 10.29
N THR A 257 -6.08 -22.28 9.26
CA THR A 257 -6.33 -23.65 8.82
C THR A 257 -5.23 -24.62 9.23
N SER A 258 -4.06 -24.10 9.62
CA SER A 258 -2.95 -24.90 10.09
C SER A 258 -3.26 -25.61 11.41
N GLN A 259 -2.75 -26.84 11.56
CA GLN A 259 -2.92 -27.65 12.76
C GLN A 259 -1.78 -27.47 13.78
N ASP A 260 -0.79 -26.65 13.47
CA ASP A 260 0.42 -26.45 14.30
C ASP A 260 0.18 -25.61 15.58
N ARG A 261 -1.04 -25.08 15.75
CA ARG A 261 -1.42 -24.15 16.84
C ARG A 261 -0.54 -22.89 16.92
N ALA A 262 0.19 -22.56 15.86
CA ALA A 262 1.00 -21.35 15.79
C ALA A 262 0.21 -20.17 15.21
N ASP A 263 -0.99 -20.43 14.69
CA ASP A 263 -1.88 -19.38 14.20
C ASP A 263 -2.36 -18.47 15.33
N LEU A 264 -2.39 -17.18 15.00
CA LEU A 264 -2.76 -16.11 15.91
C LEU A 264 -4.17 -15.57 15.60
N THR A 265 -4.85 -16.11 14.59
CA THR A 265 -6.16 -15.63 14.14
C THR A 265 -7.26 -16.06 15.12
N LEU A 266 -8.04 -15.10 15.59
CA LEU A 266 -9.16 -15.28 16.51
C LEU A 266 -10.50 -15.16 15.78
N SER A 267 -10.59 -14.25 14.81
CA SER A 267 -11.77 -14.03 13.99
C SER A 267 -11.37 -13.71 12.55
N PHE A 268 -12.30 -13.96 11.62
CA PHE A 268 -12.13 -13.67 10.20
C PHE A 268 -13.45 -13.21 9.61
N GLN A 269 -13.44 -12.05 8.96
CA GLN A 269 -14.56 -11.50 8.23
C GLN A 269 -14.09 -10.97 6.88
N GLU A 270 -14.84 -11.25 5.83
CA GLU A 270 -14.65 -10.65 4.50
C GLU A 270 -15.86 -9.78 4.13
N SER A 271 -15.59 -8.73 3.37
CA SER A 271 -16.61 -7.88 2.78
C SER A 271 -16.30 -7.59 1.32
N TYR A 272 -17.36 -7.45 0.52
CA TYR A 272 -17.29 -7.36 -0.94
C TYR A 272 -18.08 -6.13 -1.43
N ASP A 273 -17.48 -5.21 -2.21
CA ASP A 273 -18.17 -4.07 -2.85
C ASP A 273 -18.52 -4.34 -4.32
N LEU A 274 -19.38 -5.31 -4.57
CA LEU A 274 -19.73 -5.70 -5.95
C LEU A 274 -20.54 -4.64 -6.71
N LYS A 275 -21.05 -3.60 -6.03
CA LYS A 275 -21.86 -2.53 -6.65
C LYS A 275 -20.98 -1.57 -7.45
N ASN A 276 -19.79 -1.26 -6.96
CA ASN A 276 -18.91 -0.23 -7.51
C ASN A 276 -17.76 -0.79 -8.35
N VAL A 277 -17.88 -2.02 -8.84
CA VAL A 277 -16.90 -2.62 -9.75
C VAL A 277 -16.83 -1.81 -11.05
N LYS A 278 -15.69 -1.16 -11.25
CA LYS A 278 -15.33 -0.32 -12.41
C LYS A 278 -13.95 -0.74 -12.90
N ASN A 279 -13.80 -0.89 -14.20
CA ASN A 279 -12.58 -1.38 -14.83
C ASN A 279 -12.07 -0.48 -15.95
N ARG A 280 -12.68 0.71 -16.09
CA ARG A 280 -12.18 1.79 -16.93
C ARG A 280 -12.38 3.13 -16.23
N PHE A 281 -11.31 3.89 -16.12
CA PHE A 281 -11.31 5.20 -15.48
C PHE A 281 -10.96 6.25 -16.51
N VAL A 282 -11.74 7.33 -16.54
CA VAL A 282 -11.49 8.48 -17.41
C VAL A 282 -11.50 9.71 -16.54
N VAL A 283 -10.37 10.40 -16.48
CA VAL A 283 -10.20 11.65 -15.74
C VAL A 283 -10.12 12.78 -16.76
N ILE A 284 -10.89 13.84 -16.52
CA ILE A 284 -10.95 15.03 -17.37
C ILE A 284 -10.54 16.22 -16.50
N GLY A 285 -9.49 16.93 -16.92
CA GLY A 285 -9.00 18.11 -16.23
C GLY A 285 -9.67 19.41 -16.67
N SER A 286 -9.08 20.56 -16.32
CA SER A 286 -9.63 21.86 -16.72
C SER A 286 -9.27 22.27 -18.14
N THR A 287 -10.24 22.85 -18.85
CA THR A 287 -10.01 23.44 -20.17
C THR A 287 -9.16 24.69 -20.05
N SER A 288 -7.99 24.70 -20.69
CA SER A 288 -7.12 25.87 -20.77
C SER A 288 -7.81 27.00 -21.53
N THR A 289 -7.97 28.16 -20.88
CA THR A 289 -8.55 29.36 -21.52
C THR A 289 -7.64 29.97 -22.59
N LYS A 290 -6.35 29.62 -22.59
CA LYS A 290 -5.36 30.10 -23.57
C LYS A 290 -5.31 29.25 -24.83
N THR A 291 -5.42 27.93 -24.69
CA THR A 291 -5.24 26.97 -25.79
C THR A 291 -6.53 26.26 -26.20
N GLY A 292 -7.59 26.33 -25.39
CA GLY A 292 -8.82 25.56 -25.58
C GLY A 292 -8.68 24.05 -25.33
N TYR A 293 -7.47 23.59 -25.02
CA TYR A 293 -7.18 22.18 -24.78
C TYR A 293 -7.69 21.75 -23.39
N THR A 294 -8.30 20.57 -23.33
CA THR A 294 -8.77 19.94 -22.09
C THR A 294 -7.97 18.66 -21.88
N PRO A 295 -7.14 18.57 -20.83
CA PRO A 295 -6.35 17.39 -20.56
C PRO A 295 -7.26 16.23 -20.15
N LYS A 296 -6.86 15.02 -20.53
CA LYS A 296 -7.62 13.79 -20.32
C LYS A 296 -6.68 12.60 -20.14
N GLY A 297 -6.95 11.82 -19.11
CA GLY A 297 -6.30 10.55 -18.85
C GLY A 297 -7.32 9.42 -18.88
N SER A 298 -6.92 8.25 -19.36
CA SER A 298 -7.74 7.06 -19.19
C SER A 298 -6.90 5.83 -18.95
N VAL A 299 -7.36 4.98 -18.04
CA VAL A 299 -6.72 3.71 -17.71
C VAL A 299 -7.78 2.63 -17.67
N LYS A 300 -7.42 1.40 -18.05
CA LYS A 300 -8.30 0.23 -18.02
C LYS A 300 -7.61 -0.87 -17.23
N ILE A 301 -8.41 -1.68 -16.52
CA ILE A 301 -7.95 -2.93 -15.94
C ILE A 301 -7.99 -3.97 -17.04
N THR A 302 -6.82 -4.35 -17.51
CA THR A 302 -6.64 -5.30 -18.61
C THR A 302 -6.08 -6.63 -18.12
N ASP A 303 -5.38 -6.63 -16.99
CA ASP A 303 -4.69 -7.78 -16.41
C ASP A 303 -5.59 -9.04 -16.32
N THR A 304 -5.14 -10.13 -16.94
CA THR A 304 -5.90 -11.38 -17.03
C THR A 304 -6.06 -12.04 -15.65
N ASN A 305 -5.15 -11.79 -14.72
CA ASN A 305 -5.23 -12.27 -13.33
C ASN A 305 -6.28 -11.53 -12.51
N SER A 306 -6.72 -10.36 -12.96
CA SER A 306 -7.80 -9.63 -12.31
C SER A 306 -9.16 -10.12 -12.80
N GLU A 307 -9.97 -10.71 -11.93
CA GLU A 307 -11.35 -11.13 -12.24
C GLU A 307 -12.25 -9.94 -12.66
N PHE A 308 -11.80 -8.70 -12.43
CA PHE A 308 -12.51 -7.48 -12.76
C PHE A 308 -12.11 -6.84 -14.09
N ASN A 309 -11.20 -7.46 -14.86
CA ASN A 309 -10.70 -6.87 -16.09
C ASN A 309 -11.78 -6.66 -17.17
N ILE A 310 -11.51 -5.77 -18.13
CA ILE A 310 -12.46 -5.38 -19.18
C ILE A 310 -12.90 -6.55 -20.07
N ASP A 311 -12.03 -7.54 -20.27
CA ASP A 311 -12.29 -8.70 -21.10
C ASP A 311 -13.18 -9.68 -20.32
N ALA A 312 -12.96 -9.84 -19.01
CA ALA A 312 -13.73 -10.72 -18.13
C ALA A 312 -15.18 -10.26 -17.87
N ILE A 313 -15.43 -8.97 -17.63
CA ILE A 313 -16.77 -8.49 -17.21
C ILE A 313 -17.35 -7.38 -18.10
N GLY A 314 -16.71 -7.11 -19.24
CA GLY A 314 -17.06 -6.00 -20.13
C GLY A 314 -16.66 -4.63 -19.58
N THR A 315 -16.77 -3.58 -20.40
CA THR A 315 -16.33 -2.23 -20.01
C THR A 315 -17.33 -1.55 -19.05
N ARG A 316 -16.88 -1.24 -17.83
CA ARG A 316 -17.61 -0.50 -16.80
C ARG A 316 -16.85 0.78 -16.45
N THR A 317 -17.26 1.89 -17.07
CA THR A 317 -16.53 3.17 -16.97
C THR A 317 -16.93 4.00 -15.73
N LYS A 318 -15.95 4.62 -15.06
CA LYS A 318 -16.10 5.75 -14.14
C LYS A 318 -15.47 6.99 -14.78
N VAL A 319 -16.24 8.08 -14.87
CA VAL A 319 -15.76 9.37 -15.36
C VAL A 319 -15.59 10.31 -14.18
N ILE A 320 -14.45 10.98 -14.09
CA ILE A 320 -14.08 11.88 -13.02
C ILE A 320 -13.71 13.22 -13.65
N GLN A 321 -14.32 14.29 -13.14
CA GLN A 321 -13.93 15.66 -13.48
C GLN A 321 -13.14 16.22 -12.31
N ASN A 322 -11.95 16.74 -12.60
CA ASN A 322 -11.09 17.38 -11.62
C ASN A 322 -10.48 18.64 -12.24
N SER A 323 -11.03 19.80 -11.90
CA SER A 323 -10.60 21.09 -12.47
C SER A 323 -9.16 21.48 -12.12
N ASP A 324 -8.58 20.85 -11.09
CA ASP A 324 -7.25 21.21 -10.61
C ASP A 324 -6.13 20.59 -11.47
N LEU A 325 -6.48 19.63 -12.32
CA LEU A 325 -5.54 18.98 -13.23
C LEU A 325 -5.42 19.76 -14.54
N THR A 326 -4.18 20.03 -14.93
CA THR A 326 -3.85 20.94 -16.04
C THR A 326 -3.10 20.26 -17.19
N ASN A 327 -2.71 18.99 -17.03
CA ASN A 327 -2.06 18.20 -18.07
C ASN A 327 -2.49 16.72 -18.03
N ASP A 328 -2.20 15.99 -19.12
CA ASP A 328 -2.59 14.59 -19.28
C ASP A 328 -1.94 13.66 -18.26
N LEU A 329 -0.67 13.91 -17.87
CA LEU A 329 0.03 13.07 -16.91
C LEU A 329 -0.63 13.09 -15.53
N GLN A 330 -1.10 14.25 -15.08
CA GLN A 330 -1.89 14.39 -13.87
C GLN A 330 -3.20 13.61 -13.96
N CYS A 331 -3.90 13.71 -15.10
CA CYS A 331 -5.15 12.95 -15.32
C CYS A 331 -4.89 11.44 -15.38
N VAL A 332 -3.78 11.00 -15.98
CA VAL A 332 -3.36 9.60 -15.99
C VAL A 332 -2.99 9.12 -14.59
N SER A 333 -2.26 9.93 -13.80
CA SER A 333 -1.92 9.60 -12.41
C SER A 333 -3.17 9.39 -11.55
N GLN A 334 -4.13 10.33 -11.59
CA GLN A 334 -5.42 10.16 -10.90
C GLN A 334 -6.19 8.94 -11.42
N ALA A 335 -6.20 8.69 -12.73
CA ALA A 335 -6.87 7.53 -13.31
C ALA A 335 -6.23 6.21 -12.84
N ARG A 336 -4.91 6.14 -12.72
CA ARG A 336 -4.17 4.97 -12.18
C ARG A 336 -4.50 4.74 -10.72
N TYR A 337 -4.54 5.78 -9.90
CA TYR A 337 -4.90 5.63 -8.50
C TYR A 337 -6.35 5.19 -8.31
N GLU A 338 -7.29 5.77 -9.07
CA GLU A 338 -8.70 5.36 -9.00
C GLU A 338 -8.90 3.92 -9.48
N MET A 339 -8.12 3.50 -10.48
CA MET A 339 -8.04 2.11 -10.89
C MET A 339 -7.47 1.22 -9.79
N TRP A 340 -6.37 1.62 -9.15
CA TRP A 340 -5.79 0.89 -8.02
C TRP A 340 -6.82 0.69 -6.91
N LYS A 341 -7.48 1.78 -6.46
CA LYS A 341 -8.57 1.72 -5.47
C LYS A 341 -9.66 0.74 -5.87
N ALA A 342 -10.09 0.82 -7.12
CA ALA A 342 -11.19 0.00 -7.61
C ALA A 342 -10.79 -1.45 -7.91
N ALA A 343 -9.51 -1.78 -8.07
CA ALA A 343 -9.05 -3.15 -8.11
C ALA A 343 -8.96 -3.72 -6.70
N HIS A 344 -8.39 -2.94 -5.77
CA HIS A 344 -7.95 -3.39 -4.46
C HIS A 344 -9.03 -3.37 -3.36
N PHE A 345 -9.91 -2.37 -3.37
CA PHE A 345 -10.93 -2.21 -2.32
C PHE A 345 -12.23 -2.97 -2.59
N GLN A 346 -12.27 -3.84 -3.60
CA GLN A 346 -13.44 -4.67 -3.88
C GLN A 346 -13.61 -5.78 -2.86
N GLU A 347 -12.51 -6.31 -2.34
CA GLU A 347 -12.47 -7.34 -1.31
C GLU A 347 -11.64 -6.82 -0.14
N LYS A 348 -12.27 -6.77 1.04
CA LYS A 348 -11.60 -6.40 2.29
C LYS A 348 -11.75 -7.50 3.31
N VAL A 349 -10.71 -7.67 4.11
CA VAL A 349 -10.71 -8.59 5.25
C VAL A 349 -10.57 -7.78 6.54
N SER A 350 -11.33 -8.19 7.55
CA SER A 350 -11.18 -7.77 8.95
C SER A 350 -10.83 -9.03 9.74
N ILE A 351 -9.67 -9.03 10.40
CA ILE A 351 -9.22 -10.13 11.26
C ILE A 351 -8.95 -9.62 12.67
N ASP A 352 -9.43 -10.34 13.67
CA ASP A 352 -8.94 -10.19 15.05
C ASP A 352 -7.86 -11.23 15.30
N VAL A 353 -6.75 -10.82 15.89
CA VAL A 353 -5.58 -11.65 16.11
C VAL A 353 -4.99 -11.45 17.50
N ALA A 354 -4.29 -12.46 18.01
CA ALA A 354 -3.36 -12.27 19.11
C ALA A 354 -2.24 -11.32 18.64
N PRO A 355 -2.03 -10.15 19.29
CA PRO A 355 -1.30 -9.03 18.71
C PRO A 355 0.08 -9.34 18.09
N VAL A 356 0.35 -8.80 16.91
CA VAL A 356 1.63 -8.90 16.19
C VAL A 356 2.26 -7.50 16.10
N TYR A 357 2.84 -7.04 17.21
CA TYR A 357 3.14 -5.62 17.48
C TYR A 357 4.10 -4.91 16.52
N PHE A 358 4.81 -5.63 15.64
CA PHE A 358 5.72 -5.01 14.68
C PHE A 358 5.05 -4.58 13.37
N LEU A 359 3.85 -5.11 13.06
CA LEU A 359 3.12 -4.77 11.85
C LEU A 359 2.76 -3.28 11.81
N GLN A 360 2.91 -2.68 10.63
CA GLN A 360 2.64 -1.28 10.35
C GLN A 360 1.55 -1.14 9.26
N PRO A 361 0.86 0.00 9.19
CA PRO A 361 -0.02 0.31 8.06
C PRO A 361 0.78 0.28 6.74
N ASN A 362 0.12 -0.15 5.66
CA ASN A 362 0.70 -0.45 4.34
C ASN A 362 1.63 -1.67 4.26
N ASP A 363 1.85 -2.42 5.36
CA ASP A 363 2.55 -3.70 5.27
C ASP A 363 1.69 -4.73 4.54
N VAL A 364 2.34 -5.62 3.79
CA VAL A 364 1.70 -6.75 3.12
C VAL A 364 1.69 -7.96 4.05
N ILE A 365 0.56 -8.65 4.14
CA ILE A 365 0.36 -9.89 4.91
C ILE A 365 -0.28 -10.96 4.04
N LEU A 366 -0.05 -12.22 4.39
CA LEU A 366 -0.77 -13.37 3.84
C LEU A 366 -1.89 -13.76 4.80
N VAL A 367 -3.08 -13.99 4.26
CA VAL A 367 -4.21 -14.51 5.03
C VAL A 367 -4.82 -15.69 4.29
N THR A 368 -4.88 -16.83 4.97
CA THR A 368 -5.58 -18.02 4.48
C THR A 368 -7.07 -17.90 4.76
N ASN A 369 -7.89 -17.91 3.71
CA ASN A 369 -9.33 -17.91 3.87
C ASN A 369 -9.78 -19.23 4.53
N PRO A 370 -10.48 -19.17 5.69
CA PRO A 370 -10.82 -20.37 6.45
C PRO A 370 -11.83 -21.28 5.74
N VAL A 371 -12.58 -20.76 4.77
CA VAL A 371 -13.58 -21.49 3.99
C VAL A 371 -12.98 -22.06 2.71
N THR A 372 -12.38 -21.21 1.87
CA THR A 372 -11.86 -21.64 0.55
C THR A 372 -10.50 -22.32 0.63
N LYS A 373 -9.78 -22.16 1.75
CA LYS A 373 -8.40 -22.64 1.98
C LYS A 373 -7.37 -22.04 1.02
N LYS A 374 -7.75 -21.00 0.27
CA LYS A 374 -6.83 -20.24 -0.58
C LYS A 374 -6.13 -19.16 0.24
N VAL A 375 -4.86 -18.94 -0.08
CA VAL A 375 -4.03 -17.89 0.50
C VAL A 375 -4.11 -16.66 -0.40
N TYR A 376 -4.35 -15.50 0.20
CA TYR A 376 -4.37 -14.23 -0.51
C TYR A 376 -3.43 -13.22 0.14
N GLN A 377 -2.92 -12.30 -0.67
CA GLN A 377 -2.13 -11.16 -0.21
C GLN A 377 -3.05 -9.97 0.10
N TYR A 378 -2.84 -9.38 1.27
CA TYR A 378 -3.58 -8.21 1.73
C TYR A 378 -2.60 -7.12 2.14
N MET A 379 -2.94 -5.86 1.83
CA MET A 379 -2.24 -4.69 2.35
C MET A 379 -3.04 -4.09 3.50
N ILE A 380 -2.37 -3.85 4.63
CA ILE A 380 -3.00 -3.35 5.84
C ILE A 380 -3.42 -1.89 5.68
N ASP A 381 -4.71 -1.61 5.90
CA ASP A 381 -5.27 -0.27 5.93
C ASP A 381 -5.18 0.31 7.34
N THR A 382 -5.72 -0.41 8.32
CA THR A 382 -5.78 0.03 9.71
C THR A 382 -5.37 -1.10 10.66
N ILE A 383 -4.84 -0.70 11.82
CA ILE A 383 -4.57 -1.60 12.94
C ILE A 383 -5.10 -0.94 14.19
N GLN A 384 -5.84 -1.67 15.01
CA GLN A 384 -6.17 -1.28 16.39
C GLN A 384 -5.56 -2.30 17.34
N ILE A 385 -4.85 -1.82 18.35
CA ILE A 385 -4.20 -2.63 19.39
C ILE A 385 -4.82 -2.25 20.72
N ASP A 386 -5.45 -3.20 21.38
CA ASP A 386 -5.87 -3.07 22.77
C ASP A 386 -4.71 -3.42 23.70
N LEU A 387 -4.44 -2.53 24.66
CA LEU A 387 -3.36 -2.66 25.64
C LEU A 387 -3.81 -3.29 26.96
N ASP A 388 -5.09 -3.65 27.10
CA ASP A 388 -5.59 -4.43 28.23
C ASP A 388 -4.94 -5.83 28.27
N VAL A 389 -5.04 -6.51 29.42
CA VAL A 389 -4.37 -7.81 29.66
C VAL A 389 -4.84 -8.89 28.68
N ASP A 390 -6.11 -8.87 28.33
CA ASP A 390 -6.74 -9.78 27.35
C ASP A 390 -6.93 -9.08 25.99
N GLY A 391 -6.22 -7.98 25.76
CA GLY A 391 -6.34 -7.14 24.58
C GLY A 391 -5.97 -7.88 23.30
N ILE A 392 -6.74 -7.63 22.25
CA ILE A 392 -6.55 -8.18 20.92
C ILE A 392 -6.06 -7.10 19.95
N MET A 393 -5.60 -7.54 18.78
CA MET A 393 -5.29 -6.67 17.66
C MET A 393 -6.33 -6.89 16.56
N SER A 394 -6.98 -5.84 16.11
CA SER A 394 -7.88 -5.87 14.95
C SER A 394 -7.17 -5.25 13.75
N ILE A 395 -7.22 -5.92 12.60
CA ILE A 395 -6.58 -5.49 11.36
C ILE A 395 -7.65 -5.43 10.27
N ASP A 396 -7.86 -4.25 9.68
CA ASP A 396 -8.56 -4.11 8.40
C ASP A 396 -7.52 -4.03 7.27
N ALA A 397 -7.72 -4.84 6.24
CA ALA A 397 -6.84 -4.88 5.09
C ALA A 397 -7.64 -5.10 3.80
N HIS A 398 -7.09 -4.62 2.69
CA HIS A 398 -7.67 -4.81 1.37
C HIS A 398 -6.85 -5.80 0.55
N LYS A 399 -7.53 -6.57 -0.30
CA LYS A 399 -6.88 -7.60 -1.10
C LYS A 399 -6.07 -6.96 -2.21
N MET A 400 -4.86 -7.46 -2.41
CA MET A 400 -3.98 -7.02 -3.48
C MET A 400 -4.38 -7.67 -4.81
N TYR A 401 -4.62 -6.85 -5.83
CA TYR A 401 -4.86 -7.31 -7.21
C TYR A 401 -3.86 -6.66 -8.14
N PHE A 402 -3.21 -7.47 -8.95
CA PHE A 402 -2.30 -6.97 -9.97
C PHE A 402 -3.09 -6.23 -11.05
N VAL A 403 -2.55 -5.08 -11.45
CA VAL A 403 -3.11 -4.33 -12.57
C VAL A 403 -1.98 -3.79 -13.43
N LYS A 404 -1.75 -4.40 -14.59
CA LYS A 404 -0.95 -3.80 -15.65
C LYS A 404 -1.72 -2.63 -16.31
N PRO A 405 -1.24 -1.38 -16.24
CA PRO A 405 -1.83 -0.28 -16.99
C PRO A 405 -1.49 -0.40 -18.48
N ASP A 406 -2.50 -0.48 -19.34
CA ASP A 406 -2.36 -0.38 -20.80
C ASP A 406 -2.15 1.09 -21.20
N TYR A 407 -0.91 1.46 -21.51
CA TYR A 407 -0.58 2.73 -22.15
C TYR A 407 -0.73 2.55 -23.66
N GLY A 408 -1.71 3.24 -24.24
CA GLY A 408 -2.18 3.03 -25.60
C GLY A 408 -1.11 3.01 -26.69
N GLU A 409 -1.51 2.48 -27.84
CA GLU A 409 -0.72 2.16 -29.03
C GLU A 409 0.55 2.99 -29.22
N ALA A 410 1.68 2.48 -28.71
CA ALA A 410 2.98 2.89 -29.21
C ALA A 410 3.14 2.36 -30.63
N ASP A 411 3.51 3.24 -31.56
CA ASP A 411 3.78 2.90 -32.96
C ASP A 411 5.13 2.15 -33.06
N MET A 412 5.14 0.90 -32.61
CA MET A 412 6.32 0.04 -32.56
C MET A 412 6.39 -0.82 -33.84
N PRO A 413 7.51 -0.80 -34.59
CA PRO A 413 7.66 -1.59 -35.83
C PRO A 413 7.40 -3.10 -35.65
N ILE A 414 7.78 -3.64 -34.50
CA ILE A 414 7.52 -5.04 -34.11
C ILE A 414 6.03 -5.34 -33.97
N VAL A 415 5.28 -4.46 -33.31
CA VAL A 415 3.81 -4.55 -33.18
C VAL A 415 3.16 -4.49 -34.56
N ALA A 416 3.64 -3.61 -35.43
CA ALA A 416 3.14 -3.52 -36.80
C ALA A 416 3.41 -4.81 -37.61
N ALA A 417 4.59 -5.42 -37.45
CA ALA A 417 4.93 -6.68 -38.11
C ALA A 417 4.05 -7.84 -37.62
N ILE A 418 3.80 -7.95 -36.31
CA ILE A 418 2.92 -8.98 -35.73
C ILE A 418 1.47 -8.75 -36.19
N LYS A 419 0.98 -7.50 -36.16
CA LYS A 419 -0.34 -7.14 -36.72
C LYS A 419 -0.44 -7.53 -38.20
N ASN A 420 0.63 -7.35 -38.98
CA ASN A 420 0.66 -7.79 -40.38
C ASN A 420 0.61 -9.32 -40.51
N GLY A 421 1.39 -10.05 -39.70
CA GLY A 421 1.39 -11.51 -39.66
C GLY A 421 0.01 -12.08 -39.37
N ILE A 422 -0.69 -11.53 -38.36
CA ILE A 422 -2.05 -11.94 -38.02
C ILE A 422 -3.05 -11.60 -39.13
N ASN A 423 -3.06 -10.33 -39.61
CA ASN A 423 -4.11 -9.85 -40.51
C ASN A 423 -3.90 -10.22 -41.99
N LYS A 424 -2.66 -10.50 -42.41
CA LYS A 424 -2.30 -10.71 -43.82
C LYS A 424 -1.67 -12.08 -44.10
N LEU A 425 -0.88 -12.61 -43.17
CA LEU A 425 -0.16 -13.87 -43.35
C LEU A 425 -0.86 -15.06 -42.68
N GLY A 426 -1.93 -14.81 -41.93
CA GLY A 426 -2.77 -15.84 -41.35
C GLY A 426 -2.17 -16.54 -40.14
N TRP A 427 -1.32 -15.86 -39.37
CA TRP A 427 -0.67 -16.43 -38.18
C TRP A 427 -1.63 -16.95 -37.10
N LEU A 428 -2.91 -16.57 -37.14
CA LEU A 428 -3.97 -17.16 -36.29
C LEU A 428 -5.01 -17.94 -37.10
N SER A 429 -5.40 -17.44 -38.28
CA SER A 429 -6.45 -18.07 -39.08
C SER A 429 -6.05 -19.42 -39.69
N LEU A 430 -4.79 -19.57 -40.13
CA LEU A 430 -4.32 -20.85 -40.69
C LEU A 430 -4.19 -21.93 -39.59
N PRO A 431 -3.65 -21.64 -38.39
CA PRO A 431 -3.75 -22.55 -37.27
C PRO A 431 -5.19 -22.95 -36.93
N GLU A 432 -6.14 -22.01 -36.84
CA GLU A 432 -7.55 -22.32 -36.58
C GLU A 432 -8.13 -23.31 -37.60
N GLU A 433 -7.84 -23.12 -38.89
CA GLU A 433 -8.23 -24.05 -39.95
C GLU A 433 -7.57 -25.43 -39.77
N ARG A 434 -6.26 -25.47 -39.48
CA ARG A 434 -5.54 -26.72 -39.22
C ARG A 434 -6.09 -27.47 -38.01
N ILE A 435 -6.52 -26.76 -36.97
CA ILE A 435 -7.11 -27.35 -35.77
C ILE A 435 -8.41 -28.04 -36.13
N LYS A 436 -9.26 -27.38 -36.92
CA LYS A 436 -10.49 -27.95 -37.44
C LYS A 436 -10.24 -29.18 -38.31
N ASP A 437 -9.26 -29.11 -39.21
CA ASP A 437 -8.95 -30.20 -40.12
C ASP A 437 -8.34 -31.42 -39.41
N ALA A 438 -7.48 -31.19 -38.42
CA ALA A 438 -6.77 -32.25 -37.73
C ALA A 438 -7.57 -32.87 -36.58
N TYR A 439 -8.32 -32.05 -35.83
CA TYR A 439 -8.99 -32.47 -34.60
C TYR A 439 -10.53 -32.41 -34.67
N GLY A 440 -11.10 -31.83 -35.73
CA GLY A 440 -12.55 -31.69 -35.87
C GLY A 440 -13.19 -30.69 -34.90
N ILE A 441 -12.38 -29.86 -34.23
CA ILE A 441 -12.83 -28.84 -33.28
C ILE A 441 -12.71 -27.45 -33.90
N SER A 442 -13.67 -26.57 -33.63
CA SER A 442 -13.65 -25.19 -34.14
C SER A 442 -14.40 -24.28 -33.19
N ALA A 443 -13.98 -23.01 -33.11
CA ALA A 443 -14.71 -22.01 -32.35
C ALA A 443 -16.12 -21.77 -32.93
N ASP A 444 -17.09 -21.43 -32.08
CA ASP A 444 -18.49 -21.15 -32.46
C ASP A 444 -18.69 -19.75 -33.08
N GLY A 445 -17.61 -18.95 -33.12
CA GLY A 445 -17.55 -17.62 -33.72
C GLY A 445 -18.17 -16.50 -32.88
N LYS A 446 -18.61 -16.77 -31.64
CA LYS A 446 -19.19 -15.76 -30.73
C LYS A 446 -18.18 -15.19 -29.73
N ASN A 447 -16.98 -15.76 -29.67
CA ASN A 447 -15.93 -15.34 -28.74
C ASN A 447 -15.07 -14.24 -29.35
N TYR A 448 -14.63 -13.31 -28.49
CA TYR A 448 -13.65 -12.31 -28.86
C TYR A 448 -12.28 -12.73 -28.31
N LEU A 449 -11.28 -12.84 -29.18
CA LEU A 449 -9.88 -12.98 -28.80
C LEU A 449 -9.21 -11.60 -28.84
N SER A 450 -8.90 -11.06 -27.67
CA SER A 450 -8.24 -9.77 -27.49
C SER A 450 -6.72 -9.97 -27.54
N ILE A 451 -6.04 -9.39 -28.54
CA ILE A 451 -4.59 -9.52 -28.69
C ILE A 451 -3.91 -8.36 -27.96
N ARG A 452 -3.02 -8.67 -27.03
CA ARG A 452 -2.30 -7.69 -26.22
C ARG A 452 -0.80 -7.84 -26.37
N PHE A 453 -0.13 -6.71 -26.53
CA PHE A 453 1.33 -6.66 -26.52
C PHE A 453 1.80 -6.25 -25.13
N VAL A 454 2.67 -7.06 -24.53
CA VAL A 454 3.28 -6.77 -23.23
C VAL A 454 4.80 -6.70 -23.38
N VAL A 455 5.50 -6.21 -22.36
CA VAL A 455 6.97 -6.25 -22.29
C VAL A 455 7.33 -6.82 -20.93
N ASP A 456 7.85 -8.05 -20.92
CA ASP A 456 8.25 -8.78 -19.71
C ASP A 456 9.75 -9.15 -19.74
N GLU A 457 10.21 -10.04 -18.85
CA GLU A 457 11.60 -10.53 -18.83
C GLU A 457 11.93 -11.46 -20.03
N GLU A 458 13.18 -11.41 -20.52
CA GLU A 458 13.63 -12.26 -21.63
C GLU A 458 13.73 -13.74 -21.20
N GLY A 459 13.08 -14.65 -21.94
CA GLY A 459 13.18 -16.10 -21.71
C GLY A 459 12.04 -16.72 -20.88
N GLY A 460 10.89 -16.07 -20.82
CA GLY A 460 9.65 -16.58 -20.22
C GLY A 460 8.72 -17.24 -21.24
N TRP A 461 7.42 -16.90 -21.15
CA TRP A 461 6.43 -17.27 -22.15
C TRP A 461 6.48 -16.28 -23.32
N GLN A 462 6.49 -16.78 -24.56
CA GLN A 462 6.52 -15.91 -25.73
C GLN A 462 5.13 -15.32 -26.04
N ALA A 463 4.10 -16.15 -25.90
CA ALA A 463 2.70 -15.75 -25.95
C ALA A 463 1.89 -16.65 -25.03
N GLU A 464 0.76 -16.17 -24.52
CA GLU A 464 -0.12 -16.92 -23.62
C GLU A 464 -1.58 -16.58 -23.88
N THR A 465 -2.42 -17.61 -23.96
CA THR A 465 -3.87 -17.50 -24.06
C THR A 465 -4.54 -17.72 -22.72
N THR A 466 -5.24 -16.71 -22.24
CA THR A 466 -6.07 -16.80 -21.03
C THR A 466 -7.55 -16.77 -21.38
N ALA A 467 -8.32 -17.74 -20.87
CA ALA A 467 -9.77 -17.73 -20.90
C ALA A 467 -10.36 -17.30 -19.54
N TYR A 468 -11.58 -16.77 -19.57
CA TYR A 468 -12.26 -16.29 -18.37
C TYR A 468 -13.48 -17.15 -18.06
N ASN A 469 -13.69 -17.49 -16.80
CA ASN A 469 -14.88 -18.24 -16.37
C ASN A 469 -16.16 -17.38 -16.37
N THR A 470 -16.02 -16.06 -16.43
CA THR A 470 -17.10 -15.08 -16.29
C THR A 470 -17.59 -14.50 -17.61
N SER A 471 -16.85 -14.70 -18.71
CA SER A 471 -17.26 -14.32 -20.07
C SER A 471 -16.81 -15.36 -21.09
N ARG A 472 -17.23 -15.16 -22.34
CA ARG A 472 -16.71 -15.94 -23.48
C ARG A 472 -15.51 -15.26 -24.16
N ASN A 473 -15.00 -14.18 -23.59
CA ASN A 473 -13.84 -13.50 -24.14
C ASN A 473 -12.57 -14.25 -23.74
N GLN A 474 -11.52 -14.07 -24.51
CA GLN A 474 -10.19 -14.61 -24.25
C GLN A 474 -9.17 -13.53 -24.55
N THR A 475 -8.01 -13.60 -23.91
CA THR A 475 -6.89 -12.70 -24.18
C THR A 475 -5.70 -13.52 -24.65
N LEU A 476 -5.07 -13.10 -25.74
CA LEU A 476 -3.78 -13.59 -26.19
C LEU A 476 -2.74 -12.51 -25.91
N GLU A 477 -1.94 -12.70 -24.88
CA GLU A 477 -0.81 -11.82 -24.59
C GLU A 477 0.42 -12.26 -25.40
N ILE A 478 1.19 -11.30 -25.92
CA ILE A 478 2.40 -11.51 -26.70
C ILE A 478 3.51 -10.68 -26.06
N ASP A 479 4.55 -11.33 -25.56
CA ASP A 479 5.69 -10.64 -24.95
C ASP A 479 6.65 -10.10 -26.02
N LEU A 480 6.63 -8.77 -26.21
CA LEU A 480 7.48 -8.08 -27.16
C LEU A 480 8.97 -8.23 -26.83
N ARG A 481 9.35 -8.52 -25.57
CA ARG A 481 10.75 -8.73 -25.22
C ARG A 481 11.29 -10.00 -25.88
N ASP A 482 10.52 -11.08 -25.85
CA ASP A 482 10.87 -12.33 -26.53
C ASP A 482 10.83 -12.24 -28.06
N PHE A 483 10.09 -11.29 -28.62
CA PHE A 483 10.06 -11.03 -30.06
C PHE A 483 11.01 -9.91 -30.52
N GLU A 484 11.86 -9.34 -29.66
CA GLU A 484 12.70 -8.16 -29.98
C GLU A 484 13.55 -8.33 -31.24
N LYS A 485 13.97 -9.57 -31.55
CA LYS A 485 14.78 -9.93 -32.72
C LYS A 485 13.96 -10.36 -33.95
N LEU A 486 12.64 -10.15 -33.93
CA LEU A 486 11.75 -10.50 -35.03
C LEU A 486 12.22 -9.88 -36.35
N ASN A 487 12.46 -10.73 -37.34
CA ASN A 487 12.69 -10.29 -38.70
C ASN A 487 11.38 -9.75 -39.28
N LEU A 488 11.26 -8.43 -39.31
CA LEU A 488 10.05 -7.70 -39.73
C LEU A 488 9.60 -7.99 -41.18
N LYS A 489 10.41 -8.71 -41.97
CA LYS A 489 10.12 -9.08 -43.36
C LYS A 489 9.93 -10.58 -43.57
N ASP A 490 10.14 -11.41 -42.54
CA ASP A 490 9.97 -12.85 -42.64
C ASP A 490 8.49 -13.24 -42.54
N GLU A 491 8.03 -14.11 -43.43
CA GLU A 491 6.61 -14.48 -43.50
C GLU A 491 6.17 -15.41 -42.37
N ASN A 492 7.10 -16.14 -41.75
CA ASN A 492 6.81 -17.02 -40.62
C ASN A 492 7.11 -16.34 -39.27
N GLY A 493 7.78 -15.18 -39.30
CA GLY A 493 8.13 -14.42 -38.10
C GLY A 493 9.33 -15.01 -37.38
N ASP A 494 10.44 -15.21 -38.11
CA ASP A 494 11.72 -15.64 -37.53
C ASP A 494 12.25 -14.65 -36.48
N VAL A 495 12.49 -15.14 -35.26
CA VAL A 495 13.05 -14.39 -34.11
C VAL A 495 14.53 -14.71 -33.85
N GLY A 496 15.18 -15.50 -34.71
CA GLY A 496 16.60 -15.83 -34.62
C GLY A 496 16.95 -16.86 -33.53
N ARG A 497 15.96 -17.59 -33.00
CA ARG A 497 16.14 -18.66 -31.98
C ARG A 497 16.10 -20.04 -32.62
N SER A 498 14.92 -20.54 -32.95
CA SER A 498 14.72 -21.79 -33.66
C SER A 498 13.48 -21.72 -34.57
N LYS A 499 13.34 -22.68 -35.49
CA LYS A 499 12.12 -22.82 -36.30
C LYS A 499 10.87 -23.14 -35.47
N GLY A 500 11.02 -23.63 -34.24
CA GLY A 500 9.89 -23.86 -33.33
C GLY A 500 9.33 -22.56 -32.78
N ASP A 501 10.17 -21.54 -32.66
CA ASP A 501 9.88 -20.26 -31.99
C ASP A 501 9.44 -19.17 -32.99
N TYR A 502 9.17 -19.56 -34.23
CA TYR A 502 8.64 -18.65 -35.24
C TYR A 502 7.26 -18.15 -34.80
N ALA A 503 7.01 -16.86 -35.00
CA ALA A 503 5.80 -16.22 -34.49
C ALA A 503 4.52 -16.91 -35.01
N ASP A 504 4.50 -17.41 -36.26
CA ASP A 504 3.36 -18.15 -36.81
C ASP A 504 3.04 -19.44 -36.03
N ARG A 505 4.06 -20.13 -35.51
CA ARG A 505 3.91 -21.38 -34.76
C ARG A 505 3.59 -21.14 -33.31
N VAL A 506 4.24 -20.16 -32.68
CA VAL A 506 3.95 -19.76 -31.30
C VAL A 506 2.50 -19.30 -31.20
N LEU A 507 2.08 -18.37 -32.06
CA LEU A 507 0.69 -17.90 -32.08
C LEU A 507 -0.27 -18.99 -32.54
N GLY A 508 0.16 -19.91 -33.40
CA GLY A 508 -0.64 -21.07 -33.77
C GLY A 508 -0.85 -22.08 -32.64
N HIS A 509 0.14 -22.27 -31.76
CA HIS A 509 -0.01 -23.04 -30.53
C HIS A 509 -1.00 -22.38 -29.59
N GLU A 510 -0.89 -21.07 -29.40
CA GLU A 510 -1.83 -20.31 -28.58
C GLU A 510 -3.26 -20.35 -29.14
N MET A 511 -3.41 -20.30 -30.47
CA MET A 511 -4.71 -20.47 -31.11
C MET A 511 -5.34 -21.84 -30.82
N PHE A 512 -4.54 -22.90 -30.60
CA PHE A 512 -5.06 -24.20 -30.17
C PHE A 512 -5.73 -24.11 -28.80
N HIS A 513 -5.10 -23.43 -27.84
CA HIS A 513 -5.70 -23.17 -26.53
C HIS A 513 -6.98 -22.34 -26.67
N ALA A 514 -6.95 -21.28 -27.49
CA ALA A 514 -8.10 -20.41 -27.73
C ALA A 514 -9.31 -21.18 -28.27
N VAL A 515 -9.10 -22.07 -29.25
CA VAL A 515 -10.17 -22.91 -29.82
C VAL A 515 -10.65 -23.94 -28.80
N CYS A 516 -9.75 -24.55 -28.03
CA CYS A 516 -10.13 -25.53 -27.00
C CYS A 516 -10.97 -24.89 -25.89
N ASN A 517 -10.58 -23.71 -25.41
CA ASN A 517 -11.30 -22.96 -24.38
C ASN A 517 -12.71 -22.57 -24.82
N ASP A 518 -12.90 -22.25 -26.10
CA ASP A 518 -14.26 -22.01 -26.62
C ASP A 518 -15.06 -23.31 -26.75
N PHE A 519 -14.46 -24.34 -27.36
CA PHE A 519 -15.17 -25.57 -27.70
C PHE A 519 -15.53 -26.42 -26.46
N TYR A 520 -14.63 -26.52 -25.49
CA TYR A 520 -14.81 -27.31 -24.28
C TYR A 520 -15.28 -26.50 -23.06
N GLY A 521 -15.25 -25.17 -23.17
CA GLY A 521 -15.42 -24.25 -22.04
C GLY A 521 -14.08 -23.88 -21.41
N ALA A 522 -14.04 -22.74 -20.72
CA ALA A 522 -12.85 -22.29 -19.98
C ALA A 522 -12.48 -23.34 -18.92
N VAL A 523 -11.22 -23.79 -18.93
CA VAL A 523 -10.67 -24.75 -17.97
C VAL A 523 -9.70 -24.05 -17.04
#